data_AF-A0A7C0YN14-F1
#
_entry.id   AF-A0A7C0YN14-F1
#
_cell.length_a   1.000
_cell.length_b   1.000
_cell.length_c   1.000
_cell.angle_alpha   90.00
_cell.angle_beta   90.00
_cell.angle_gamma   90.00
#
_symmetry.space_group_name_H-M   'P 1'
#
loop_
_entity.id
_entity.type
_entity.pdbx_description
1 polymer ?
#
loop_
_entity_poly.entity_id
_entity_poly.type
_entity_poly.pdbx_seq_one_letter_code
_entity_poly.pdbx_strand_id
1 'polypeptide(L)'
;FFVGLPQAIFITEVVPDSPAAEIGLIVGDKITNFLKLDEFIEYVNDNKGKEIGLEIERLGKVFSVQAVPRINPPKGQGALGVALVEGGSPKMGLFSSFYEGFKSSIGIIESIAVAIFGLIKSAVVGEATMESVAGPVGIVKITAQAGSLGFIYLLQLLALISLNLAVINIIPFPALDGGRLLFLAIEKIKGSPLNPKFERFANAGGMALLLLLMLLITIKDISRFF
;
A
#
# COMPACT_ATOMS: atom_id res chain seq x y z
N PHE A 1 9.66 -11.94 1.48
CA PHE A 1 10.42 -12.69 2.51
C PHE A 1 11.34 -13.75 1.90
N PHE A 2 10.86 -14.78 1.18
CA PHE A 2 11.74 -15.83 0.62
C PHE A 2 12.69 -15.34 -0.49
N VAL A 3 12.18 -14.54 -1.43
CA VAL A 3 12.98 -13.91 -2.49
C VAL A 3 13.77 -12.70 -1.95
N GLY A 4 13.33 -12.15 -0.82
CA GLY A 4 13.71 -10.84 -0.33
C GLY A 4 13.22 -9.71 -1.24
N LEU A 5 13.18 -8.48 -0.72
CA LEU A 5 13.30 -7.29 -1.56
C LEU A 5 14.73 -6.80 -1.36
N PRO A 6 15.47 -6.45 -2.43
CA PRO A 6 16.80 -5.88 -2.26
C PRO A 6 16.69 -4.70 -1.29
N GLN A 7 17.49 -4.72 -0.22
CA GLN A 7 17.59 -3.57 0.66
C GLN A 7 18.02 -2.38 -0.19
N ALA A 8 17.23 -1.33 -0.08
CA ALA A 8 17.31 -0.16 -0.94
C ALA A 8 16.85 1.03 -0.13
N ILE A 9 17.60 2.12 -0.26
CA ILE A 9 17.27 3.37 0.41
C ILE A 9 16.48 4.22 -0.57
N PHE A 10 15.24 4.54 -0.22
CA PHE A 10 14.37 5.36 -1.06
C PHE A 10 14.24 6.77 -0.49
N ILE A 11 14.27 7.76 -1.37
CA ILE A 11 14.00 9.16 -1.02
C ILE A 11 12.50 9.37 -0.91
N THR A 12 12.04 9.77 0.28
CA THR A 12 10.62 10.04 0.56
C THR A 12 10.29 11.52 0.52
N GLU A 13 11.29 12.37 0.75
CA GLU A 13 11.15 13.82 0.72
C GLU A 13 12.48 14.47 0.31
N VAL A 14 12.39 15.57 -0.44
CA VAL A 14 13.52 16.43 -0.77
C VAL A 14 13.17 17.84 -0.32
N VAL A 15 13.98 18.39 0.57
CA VAL A 15 13.76 19.74 1.08
C VAL A 15 14.15 20.77 0.02
N PRO A 16 13.34 21.81 -0.24
CA PRO A 16 13.73 22.92 -1.12
C PRO A 16 15.03 23.59 -0.67
N ASP A 17 15.79 24.14 -1.63
CA ASP A 17 17.07 24.84 -1.37
C ASP A 17 18.10 23.99 -0.59
N SER A 18 18.05 22.67 -0.76
CA SER A 18 19.00 21.72 -0.19
C SER A 18 20.00 21.21 -1.23
N PRO A 19 21.16 20.68 -0.82
CA PRO A 19 22.10 20.06 -1.75
C PRO A 19 21.45 18.99 -2.61
N ALA A 20 20.52 18.21 -2.06
CA ALA A 20 19.77 17.20 -2.80
C ALA A 20 18.87 17.79 -3.89
N ALA A 21 18.22 18.93 -3.62
CA ALA A 21 17.40 19.63 -4.60
C ALA A 21 18.26 20.23 -5.73
N GLU A 22 19.43 20.80 -5.41
CA GLU A 22 20.36 21.38 -6.38
C GLU A 22 20.84 20.36 -7.42
N ILE A 23 21.06 19.12 -6.98
CA ILE A 23 21.52 18.02 -7.85
C ILE A 23 20.35 17.28 -8.51
N GLY A 24 19.12 17.75 -8.32
CA GLY A 24 17.92 17.22 -8.96
C GLY A 24 17.46 15.85 -8.45
N LEU A 25 17.73 15.51 -7.18
CA LEU A 25 17.10 14.36 -6.53
C LEU A 25 15.60 14.59 -6.41
N ILE A 26 14.81 13.53 -6.59
CA ILE A 26 13.36 13.57 -6.46
C ILE A 26 12.85 12.44 -5.58
N VAL A 27 11.63 12.61 -5.08
CA VAL A 27 10.91 11.55 -4.35
C VAL A 27 10.78 10.31 -5.23
N GLY A 28 11.11 9.15 -4.67
CA GLY A 28 11.11 7.86 -5.35
C GLY A 28 12.45 7.44 -5.95
N ASP A 29 13.47 8.30 -5.94
CA ASP A 29 14.83 7.89 -6.28
C ASP A 29 15.34 6.84 -5.29
N LYS A 30 16.01 5.82 -5.82
CA LYS A 30 16.62 4.74 -5.06
C LYS A 30 18.13 4.92 -5.03
N ILE A 31 18.73 5.02 -3.85
CA ILE A 31 20.20 5.07 -3.70
C ILE A 31 20.75 3.65 -3.78
N THR A 32 21.74 3.41 -4.64
CA THR A 32 22.23 2.05 -4.96
C THR A 32 23.60 1.70 -4.40
N ASN A 33 24.45 2.68 -4.04
CA ASN A 33 25.81 2.41 -3.51
C ASN A 33 25.83 1.89 -2.07
N PHE A 34 24.70 1.97 -1.37
CA PHE A 34 24.61 1.65 0.05
C PHE A 34 23.49 0.65 0.31
N LEU A 35 23.76 -0.36 1.14
CA LEU A 35 22.80 -1.40 1.47
C LEU A 35 21.97 -1.04 2.71
N LYS A 36 22.55 -0.30 3.66
CA LYS A 36 21.86 0.10 4.90
C LYS A 36 21.77 1.62 5.02
N LEU A 37 20.67 2.07 5.60
CA LEU A 37 20.43 3.49 5.81
C LEU A 37 21.48 4.12 6.74
N ASP A 38 21.87 3.41 7.80
CA ASP A 38 22.87 3.90 8.76
C ASP A 38 24.24 4.15 8.09
N GLU A 39 24.67 3.24 7.21
CA GLU A 39 25.93 3.35 6.45
C GLU A 39 25.92 4.58 5.53
N PHE A 40 24.78 4.83 4.86
CA PHE A 40 24.62 6.02 4.04
C PHE A 40 24.66 7.31 4.87
N ILE A 41 23.96 7.34 6.00
CA ILE A 41 23.91 8.50 6.89
C ILE A 41 25.31 8.79 7.47
N GLU A 42 26.04 7.76 7.88
CA GLU A 42 27.41 7.88 8.38
C GLU A 42 28.34 8.42 7.29
N TYR A 43 28.31 7.85 6.08
CA TYR A 43 29.11 8.31 4.94
C TYR A 43 28.86 9.80 4.61
N VAL A 44 27.59 10.22 4.58
CA VAL A 44 27.21 11.62 4.32
C VAL A 44 27.69 12.54 5.45
N ASN A 45 27.66 12.09 6.69
CA ASN A 45 28.08 12.87 7.84
C ASN A 45 29.61 13.03 7.92
N ASP A 46 30.37 11.99 7.58
CA ASP A 46 31.83 12.00 7.59
C ASP A 46 32.43 12.86 6.46
N ASN A 47 31.66 13.05 5.38
CA ASN A 47 32.07 13.81 4.21
C ASN A 47 31.39 15.19 4.10
N LYS A 48 30.93 15.75 5.22
CA LYS A 48 30.41 17.12 5.27
C LYS A 48 31.41 18.14 4.71
N GLY A 49 30.92 19.00 3.81
CA GLY A 49 31.72 20.02 3.14
C GLY A 49 32.64 19.49 2.03
N LYS A 50 32.60 18.20 1.72
CA LYS A 50 33.34 17.58 0.62
C LYS A 50 32.38 17.10 -0.46
N GLU A 51 32.84 17.07 -1.70
CA GLU A 51 32.08 16.48 -2.80
C GLU A 51 32.03 14.96 -2.65
N ILE A 52 30.81 14.40 -2.70
CA ILE A 52 30.55 12.96 -2.66
C ILE A 52 29.82 12.53 -3.92
N GLY A 53 30.13 11.33 -4.41
CA GLY A 53 29.43 10.69 -5.52
C GLY A 53 28.32 9.78 -5.00
N LEU A 54 27.13 9.90 -5.59
CA LEU A 54 25.98 9.03 -5.33
C LEU A 54 25.53 8.40 -6.65
N GLU A 55 25.21 7.11 -6.65
CA GLU A 55 24.44 6.48 -7.71
C GLU A 55 23.00 6.32 -7.26
N ILE A 56 22.10 6.78 -8.14
CA ILE A 56 20.67 6.65 -7.95
C ILE A 56 20.06 5.87 -9.11
N GLU A 57 19.03 5.11 -8.83
CA GLU A 57 18.18 4.47 -9.80
C GLU A 57 16.83 5.18 -9.85
N ARG A 58 16.48 5.71 -11.03
CA ARG A 58 15.20 6.37 -11.30
C ARG A 58 14.55 5.70 -12.51
N LEU A 59 13.37 5.11 -12.30
CA LEU A 59 12.62 4.39 -13.34
C LEU A 59 13.47 3.32 -14.07
N GLY A 60 14.31 2.59 -13.32
CA GLY A 60 15.17 1.52 -13.85
C GLY A 60 16.43 1.99 -14.57
N LYS A 61 16.70 3.31 -14.63
CA LYS A 61 17.95 3.87 -15.16
C LYS A 61 18.83 4.33 -14.01
N VAL A 62 20.13 4.03 -14.10
CA VAL A 62 21.14 4.43 -13.11
C VAL A 62 21.75 5.77 -13.52
N PHE A 63 21.86 6.70 -12.57
CA PHE A 63 22.48 8.00 -12.73
C PHE A 63 23.54 8.18 -11.64
N SER A 64 24.72 8.68 -12.01
CA SER A 64 25.70 9.17 -11.03
C SER A 64 25.52 10.68 -10.87
N VAL A 65 25.34 11.12 -9.63
CA VAL A 65 25.19 12.52 -9.24
C VAL A 65 26.26 12.86 -8.20
N GLN A 66 26.71 14.11 -8.19
CA GLN A 66 27.67 14.60 -7.21
C GLN A 66 26.98 15.60 -6.30
N ALA A 67 27.17 15.47 -4.99
CA ALA A 67 26.56 16.35 -4.00
C ALA A 67 27.60 16.83 -3.00
N VAL A 68 27.37 18.00 -2.40
CA VAL A 68 28.21 18.54 -1.31
C VAL A 68 27.35 18.63 -0.05
N PRO A 69 27.51 17.73 0.95
CA PRO A 69 26.70 17.76 2.16
C PRO A 69 27.03 18.99 3.03
N ARG A 70 26.01 19.61 3.61
CA ARG A 70 26.18 20.81 4.47
C ARG A 70 26.91 20.47 5.77
N ILE A 71 27.89 21.30 6.14
CA ILE A 71 28.60 21.18 7.43
C ILE A 71 27.65 21.45 8.60
N ASN A 72 26.87 22.52 8.51
CA ASN A 72 25.89 22.93 9.53
C ASN A 72 24.49 22.96 8.91
N PRO A 73 23.77 21.82 8.86
CA PRO A 73 22.41 21.80 8.35
C PRO A 73 21.45 22.57 9.28
N PRO A 74 20.36 23.17 8.74
CA PRO A 74 19.29 23.76 9.55
C PRO A 74 18.69 22.75 10.53
N LYS A 75 18.16 23.25 11.67
CA LYS A 75 17.50 22.39 12.66
C LYS A 75 16.37 21.57 12.01
N GLY A 76 16.40 20.26 12.21
CA GLY A 76 15.41 19.33 11.65
C GLY A 76 15.74 18.83 10.24
N GLN A 77 16.86 19.23 9.64
CA GLN A 77 17.29 18.75 8.32
C GLN A 77 18.58 17.94 8.41
N GLY A 78 18.72 16.94 7.52
CA GLY A 78 19.99 16.25 7.27
C GLY A 78 20.96 17.11 6.46
N ALA A 79 22.23 16.69 6.41
CA ALA A 79 23.29 17.38 5.68
C ALA A 79 22.96 17.57 4.18
N LEU A 80 22.33 16.57 3.55
CA LEU A 80 21.83 16.62 2.17
C LEU A 80 20.42 17.21 2.03
N GLY A 81 19.63 17.27 3.11
CA GLY A 81 18.25 17.75 3.08
C GLY A 81 17.25 16.78 2.44
N VAL A 82 17.38 15.48 2.72
CA VAL A 82 16.46 14.42 2.26
C VAL A 82 15.87 13.66 3.44
N ALA A 83 14.63 13.20 3.30
CA ALA A 83 14.06 12.13 4.13
C ALA A 83 14.19 10.80 3.39
N LEU A 84 14.51 9.76 4.15
CA LEU A 84 14.88 8.45 3.62
C LEU A 84 14.07 7.38 4.34
N VAL A 85 13.75 6.30 3.62
CA VAL A 85 13.23 5.06 4.19
C VAL A 85 14.10 3.90 3.75
N GLU A 86 14.48 3.04 4.69
CA GLU A 86 15.04 1.74 4.35
C GLU A 86 13.89 0.84 3.88
N GLY A 87 13.85 0.58 2.58
CA GLY A 87 12.94 -0.37 1.97
C GLY A 87 13.65 -1.68 1.70
N GLY A 88 12.98 -2.79 1.92
CA GLY A 88 13.58 -4.11 1.70
C GLY A 88 13.10 -5.11 2.72
N SER A 89 13.27 -6.39 2.41
CA SER A 89 13.00 -7.45 3.37
C SER A 89 14.10 -8.49 3.19
N PRO A 90 14.90 -8.79 4.24
CA PRO A 90 16.00 -9.73 4.12
C PRO A 90 15.48 -11.08 3.62
N LYS A 91 16.32 -11.80 2.88
CA LYS A 91 16.03 -13.18 2.49
C LYS A 91 15.95 -14.02 3.75
N MET A 92 14.80 -14.63 3.98
CA MET A 92 14.59 -15.56 5.09
C MET A 92 14.54 -16.99 4.57
N GLY A 93 14.88 -17.96 5.42
CA GLY A 93 14.68 -19.38 5.12
C GLY A 93 13.21 -19.67 4.76
N LEU A 94 12.93 -20.75 4.02
CA LEU A 94 11.58 -21.12 3.58
C LEU A 94 10.57 -21.14 4.72
N PHE A 95 10.86 -21.87 5.81
CA PHE A 95 9.97 -22.00 6.96
C PHE A 95 9.72 -20.67 7.67
N SER A 96 10.78 -19.89 7.93
CA SER A 96 10.66 -18.57 8.56
C SER A 96 9.90 -17.59 7.68
N SER A 97 10.06 -17.68 6.35
CA SER A 97 9.30 -16.86 5.38
C SER A 97 7.81 -17.15 5.40
N PHE A 98 7.41 -18.42 5.53
CA PHE A 98 6.00 -18.79 5.66
C PHE A 98 5.41 -18.30 6.98
N TYR A 99 6.14 -18.47 8.08
CA TYR A 99 5.68 -18.01 9.40
C TYR A 99 5.50 -16.49 9.44
N GLU A 100 6.52 -15.73 9.01
CA GLU A 100 6.43 -14.27 8.93
C GLU A 100 5.39 -13.79 7.91
N GLY A 101 5.27 -14.48 6.76
CA GLY A 101 4.22 -14.20 5.79
C GLY A 101 2.82 -14.37 6.36
N PHE A 102 2.59 -15.44 7.14
CA PHE A 102 1.32 -15.67 7.82
C PHE A 102 1.04 -14.60 8.89
N LYS A 103 2.02 -14.32 9.75
CA LYS A 103 1.92 -13.27 10.78
C LYS A 103 1.66 -11.89 10.17
N SER A 104 2.38 -11.54 9.10
CA SER A 104 2.17 -10.30 8.35
C SER A 104 0.78 -10.24 7.73
N SER A 105 0.29 -11.36 7.19
CA SER A 105 -1.07 -11.43 6.62
C SER A 105 -2.14 -11.14 7.67
N ILE A 106 -1.98 -11.62 8.91
CA ILE A 106 -2.89 -11.29 10.02
C ILE A 106 -2.89 -9.79 10.30
N GLY A 107 -1.71 -9.17 10.44
CA GLY A 107 -1.63 -7.72 10.68
C GLY A 107 -2.22 -6.88 9.54
N ILE A 108 -2.07 -7.33 8.29
CA ILE A 108 -2.70 -6.71 7.13
C ILE A 108 -4.23 -6.87 7.19
N ILE A 109 -4.73 -8.06 7.52
CA ILE A 109 -6.18 -8.32 7.70
C ILE A 109 -6.76 -7.40 8.78
N GLU A 110 -6.10 -7.27 9.92
CA GLU A 110 -6.52 -6.37 11.00
C GLU A 110 -6.57 -4.92 10.53
N SER A 111 -5.54 -4.46 9.82
CA SER A 111 -5.47 -3.10 9.28
C SER A 111 -6.60 -2.83 8.27
N ILE A 112 -6.87 -3.79 7.38
CA ILE A 112 -7.97 -3.72 6.42
C ILE A 112 -9.32 -3.67 7.15
N ALA A 113 -9.52 -4.52 8.17
CA ALA A 113 -10.75 -4.55 8.94
C ALA A 113 -11.02 -3.21 9.66
N VAL A 114 -9.99 -2.63 10.29
CA VAL A 114 -10.07 -1.30 10.91
C VAL A 114 -10.40 -0.23 9.88
N ALA A 115 -9.74 -0.25 8.72
CA ALA A 115 -9.99 0.72 7.64
C ALA A 115 -11.43 0.63 7.13
N ILE A 116 -11.93 -0.57 6.85
CA ILE A 116 -13.30 -0.79 6.39
C ILE A 116 -14.30 -0.34 7.46
N PHE A 117 -14.09 -0.69 8.72
CA PHE A 117 -14.98 -0.27 9.80
C PHE A 117 -14.99 1.27 9.95
N GLY A 118 -13.82 1.90 9.84
CA GLY A 118 -13.69 3.35 9.80
C GLY A 118 -14.49 3.98 8.65
N LEU A 119 -14.36 3.43 7.43
CA LEU A 119 -15.11 3.87 6.26
C LEU A 119 -16.63 3.74 6.45
N ILE A 120 -17.11 2.60 6.96
CA ILE A 120 -18.53 2.37 7.24
C ILE A 120 -19.02 3.39 8.28
N LYS A 121 -18.26 3.61 9.36
CA LYS A 121 -18.61 4.59 10.41
C LYS A 121 -18.71 5.99 9.84
N SER A 122 -17.71 6.44 9.09
CA SER A 122 -17.74 7.76 8.43
C SER A 122 -18.88 7.88 7.43
N ALA A 123 -19.24 6.80 6.73
CA ALA A 123 -20.35 6.81 5.78
C ALA A 123 -21.70 6.98 6.48
N VAL A 124 -21.90 6.34 7.64
CA VAL A 124 -23.12 6.48 8.46
C VAL A 124 -23.26 7.90 9.03
N VAL A 125 -22.15 8.56 9.37
CA VAL A 125 -22.14 9.94 9.90
C VAL A 125 -22.20 11.00 8.78
N GLY A 126 -22.05 10.60 7.51
CA GLY A 126 -22.07 11.50 6.35
C GLY A 126 -20.74 12.19 6.06
N GLU A 127 -19.65 11.77 6.70
CA GLU A 127 -18.30 12.32 6.55
C GLU A 127 -17.43 11.49 5.58
N ALA A 128 -17.95 10.38 5.03
CA ALA A 128 -17.18 9.54 4.13
C ALA A 128 -16.86 10.26 2.82
N THR A 129 -15.57 10.48 2.59
CA THR A 129 -15.07 10.89 1.28
C THR A 129 -14.88 9.65 0.41
N MET A 130 -15.55 9.62 -0.73
CA MET A 130 -15.40 8.54 -1.71
C MET A 130 -14.03 8.57 -2.41
N GLU A 131 -13.13 9.50 -2.07
CA GLU A 131 -11.83 9.74 -2.74
C GLU A 131 -10.79 8.67 -2.42
N SER A 132 -10.96 8.00 -1.29
CA SER A 132 -10.09 6.94 -0.77
C SER A 132 -10.44 5.54 -1.33
N VAL A 133 -11.56 5.40 -2.03
CA VAL A 133 -12.02 4.12 -2.58
C VAL A 133 -11.66 4.04 -4.06
N ALA A 134 -10.81 3.07 -4.41
CA ALA A 134 -10.50 2.75 -5.80
C ALA A 134 -11.54 1.78 -6.37
N GLY A 135 -12.09 2.10 -7.54
CA GLY A 135 -12.97 1.20 -8.28
C GLY A 135 -12.22 0.25 -9.21
N PRO A 136 -12.95 -0.50 -10.05
CA PRO A 136 -12.38 -1.44 -11.01
C PRO A 136 -11.34 -0.80 -11.94
N VAL A 137 -11.60 0.42 -12.42
CA VAL A 137 -10.69 1.13 -13.33
C VAL A 137 -9.42 1.59 -12.59
N GLY A 138 -9.55 2.08 -11.36
CA GLY A 138 -8.42 2.39 -10.49
C GLY A 138 -7.54 1.16 -10.21
N ILE A 139 -8.15 0.01 -9.95
CA ILE A 139 -7.43 -1.26 -9.72
C ILE A 139 -6.64 -1.65 -10.98
N VAL A 140 -7.21 -1.52 -12.19
CA VAL A 140 -6.48 -1.80 -13.44
C VAL A 140 -5.25 -0.91 -13.56
N LYS A 141 -5.37 0.39 -13.26
CA LYS A 141 -4.25 1.34 -13.32
C LYS A 141 -3.15 1.01 -12.31
N ILE A 142 -3.51 0.72 -11.06
CA ILE A 142 -2.56 0.32 -10.01
C ILE A 142 -1.88 -1.01 -10.38
N THR A 143 -2.62 -1.93 -11.01
CA THR A 143 -2.08 -3.21 -11.49
C THR A 143 -1.08 -3.01 -12.62
N ALA A 144 -1.39 -2.13 -13.59
CA ALA A 144 -0.46 -1.78 -14.66
C ALA A 144 0.83 -1.15 -14.10
N GLN A 145 0.70 -0.25 -13.11
CA GLN A 145 1.84 0.34 -12.42
C GLN A 145 2.66 -0.73 -11.68
N ALA A 146 2.02 -1.60 -10.90
CA ALA A 146 2.71 -2.68 -10.19
C ALA A 146 3.43 -3.64 -11.16
N GLY A 147 2.80 -3.96 -12.31
CA GLY A 147 3.42 -4.76 -13.37
C GLY A 147 4.68 -4.10 -13.95
N SER A 148 4.66 -2.77 -14.12
CA SER A 148 5.84 -2.01 -14.58
C SER A 148 6.98 -1.97 -13.56
N LEU A 149 6.67 -2.08 -12.26
CA LEU A 149 7.66 -2.16 -11.18
C LEU A 149 8.28 -3.56 -11.04
N GLY A 150 7.64 -4.58 -11.62
CA GLY A 150 8.14 -5.94 -11.70
C GLY A 150 7.25 -6.98 -11.03
N PHE A 151 7.56 -8.24 -11.27
CA PHE A 151 6.72 -9.37 -10.87
C PHE A 151 6.47 -9.48 -9.36
N ILE A 152 7.46 -9.14 -8.54
CA ILE A 152 7.33 -9.20 -7.08
C ILE A 152 6.28 -8.19 -6.57
N TYR A 153 6.25 -6.97 -7.13
CA TYR A 153 5.26 -5.96 -6.77
C TYR A 153 3.87 -6.35 -7.23
N LEU A 154 3.75 -6.97 -8.41
CA LEU A 154 2.48 -7.53 -8.89
C LEU A 154 1.95 -8.62 -7.95
N LEU A 155 2.80 -9.55 -7.50
CA LEU A 155 2.41 -10.56 -6.52
C LEU A 155 1.96 -9.94 -5.19
N GLN A 156 2.65 -8.90 -4.73
CA GLN A 156 2.28 -8.20 -3.49
C GLN A 156 0.91 -7.50 -3.63
N LEU A 157 0.66 -6.86 -4.77
CA LEU A 157 -0.65 -6.26 -5.05
C LEU A 157 -1.74 -7.32 -5.10
N LEU A 158 -1.51 -8.45 -5.77
CA LEU A 158 -2.46 -9.56 -5.82
C LEU A 158 -2.74 -10.14 -4.43
N ALA A 159 -1.71 -10.28 -3.59
CA ALA A 159 -1.88 -10.71 -2.20
C ALA A 159 -2.73 -9.70 -1.41
N LEU A 160 -2.46 -8.40 -1.55
CA LEU A 160 -3.23 -7.34 -0.89
C LEU A 160 -4.71 -7.34 -1.31
N ILE A 161 -4.98 -7.45 -2.62
CA ILE A 161 -6.36 -7.54 -3.15
C ILE A 161 -7.05 -8.80 -2.59
N SER A 162 -6.36 -9.93 -2.57
CA SER A 162 -6.91 -11.19 -2.06
C SER A 162 -7.27 -11.11 -0.57
N LEU A 163 -6.39 -10.52 0.26
CA LEU A 163 -6.67 -10.31 1.68
C LEU A 163 -7.84 -9.33 1.87
N ASN A 164 -7.93 -8.28 1.06
CA ASN A 164 -9.04 -7.33 1.13
C ASN A 164 -10.39 -8.02 0.81
N LEU A 165 -10.44 -8.82 -0.26
CA LEU A 165 -11.62 -9.62 -0.60
C LEU A 165 -12.00 -10.60 0.51
N ALA A 166 -11.01 -11.23 1.16
CA ALA A 166 -11.27 -12.13 2.29
C ALA A 166 -11.96 -11.39 3.46
N VAL A 167 -11.50 -10.19 3.81
CA VAL A 167 -12.12 -9.38 4.87
C VAL A 167 -13.51 -8.90 4.47
N ILE A 168 -13.66 -8.36 3.24
CA ILE A 168 -14.96 -7.91 2.72
C ILE A 168 -15.97 -9.05 2.72
N ASN A 169 -15.59 -10.24 2.26
CA ASN A 169 -16.48 -11.40 2.19
C ASN A 169 -16.96 -11.89 3.56
N ILE A 170 -16.28 -11.57 4.66
CA ILE A 170 -16.73 -11.93 6.03
C ILE A 170 -17.80 -10.97 6.56
N ILE A 171 -17.93 -9.77 5.98
CA ILE A 171 -18.89 -8.77 6.43
C ILE A 171 -20.31 -9.33 6.27
N PRO A 172 -21.20 -9.14 7.28
CA PRO A 172 -22.57 -9.64 7.27
C PRO A 172 -23.48 -8.83 6.34
N PHE A 173 -23.16 -8.85 5.04
CA PHE A 173 -23.85 -8.13 3.99
C PHE A 173 -24.47 -9.11 2.97
N PRO A 174 -25.76 -8.97 2.61
CA PRO A 174 -26.40 -9.85 1.63
C PRO A 174 -25.67 -9.85 0.28
N ALA A 175 -25.58 -10.99 -0.40
CA ALA A 175 -24.74 -11.27 -1.58
C ALA A 175 -23.26 -11.58 -1.32
N LEU A 176 -22.73 -11.34 -0.11
CA LEU A 176 -21.41 -11.82 0.31
C LEU A 176 -21.52 -13.11 1.13
N ASP A 177 -20.42 -13.84 1.25
CA ASP A 177 -20.35 -15.09 2.03
C ASP A 177 -20.72 -14.89 3.51
N GLY A 178 -20.34 -13.75 4.09
CA GLY A 178 -20.68 -13.33 5.44
C GLY A 178 -22.18 -13.08 5.64
N GLY A 179 -22.90 -12.72 4.57
CA GLY A 179 -24.36 -12.66 4.58
C GLY A 179 -25.00 -14.02 4.81
N ARG A 180 -24.44 -15.09 4.21
CA ARG A 180 -24.89 -16.46 4.46
C ARG A 180 -24.58 -16.90 5.89
N LEU A 181 -23.39 -16.55 6.41
CA LEU A 181 -23.05 -16.80 7.83
C LEU A 181 -24.02 -16.08 8.78
N LEU A 182 -24.40 -14.84 8.47
CA LEU A 182 -25.43 -14.10 9.22
C LEU A 182 -26.78 -14.82 9.21
N PHE A 183 -27.24 -15.27 8.04
CA PHE A 183 -28.50 -16.01 7.94
C PHE A 183 -28.47 -17.31 8.74
N LEU A 184 -27.38 -18.07 8.68
CA LEU A 184 -27.20 -19.29 9.49
C LEU A 184 -27.16 -18.97 10.99
N ALA A 185 -26.53 -17.87 11.40
CA ALA A 185 -26.52 -17.44 12.79
C ALA A 185 -27.93 -17.09 13.28
N ILE A 186 -28.73 -16.40 12.46
CA ILE A 186 -30.13 -16.11 12.75
C ILE A 186 -30.96 -17.40 12.83
N GLU A 187 -30.79 -18.33 11.89
CA GLU A 187 -31.48 -19.63 11.92
C GLU A 187 -31.18 -20.42 13.19
N LYS A 188 -29.91 -20.42 13.62
CA LYS A 188 -29.48 -21.08 14.86
C LYS A 188 -30.15 -20.47 16.10
N ILE A 189 -30.28 -19.15 16.16
CA ILE A 189 -30.96 -18.45 17.27
C ILE A 189 -32.48 -18.68 17.22
N LYS A 190 -33.06 -18.63 16.02
CA LYS A 190 -34.50 -18.80 15.77
C LYS A 190 -34.96 -20.26 15.93
N GLY A 191 -34.05 -21.23 15.80
CA GLY A 191 -34.34 -22.66 15.85
C GLY A 191 -35.11 -23.20 14.64
N SER A 192 -35.28 -22.40 13.59
CA SER A 192 -35.99 -22.78 12.36
C SER A 192 -35.39 -22.10 11.13
N PRO A 193 -35.45 -22.73 9.95
CA PRO A 193 -34.90 -22.16 8.73
C PRO A 193 -35.55 -20.81 8.39
N LEU A 194 -34.77 -19.94 7.77
CA LEU A 194 -35.28 -18.69 7.21
C LEU A 194 -36.06 -19.00 5.93
N ASN A 195 -36.98 -18.11 5.59
CA ASN A 195 -37.78 -18.28 4.38
C ASN A 195 -36.85 -18.20 3.15
N PRO A 196 -36.77 -19.24 2.30
CA PRO A 196 -35.90 -19.24 1.12
C PRO A 196 -36.23 -18.14 0.11
N LYS A 197 -37.45 -17.59 0.14
CA LYS A 197 -37.82 -16.42 -0.68
C LYS A 197 -37.22 -15.13 -0.13
N PHE A 198 -37.19 -14.99 1.20
CA PHE A 198 -36.59 -13.83 1.85
C PHE A 198 -35.08 -13.78 1.61
N GLU A 199 -34.39 -14.91 1.81
CA GLU A 199 -32.94 -14.97 1.56
C GLU A 199 -32.59 -14.64 0.10
N ARG A 200 -33.33 -15.19 -0.87
CA ARG A 200 -33.12 -14.88 -2.28
C ARG A 200 -33.34 -13.41 -2.58
N PHE A 201 -34.38 -12.80 -2.02
CA PHE A 201 -34.66 -11.38 -2.22
C PHE A 201 -33.59 -10.50 -1.57
N ALA A 202 -33.18 -10.82 -0.35
CA ALA A 202 -32.12 -10.10 0.36
C ALA A 202 -30.79 -10.18 -0.41
N ASN A 203 -30.38 -11.37 -0.86
CA ASN A 203 -29.17 -11.54 -1.66
C ASN A 203 -29.26 -10.83 -3.02
N ALA A 204 -30.40 -10.91 -3.72
CA ALA A 204 -30.57 -10.19 -4.98
C ALA A 204 -30.51 -8.67 -4.79
N GLY A 205 -31.14 -8.14 -3.73
CA GLY A 205 -31.08 -6.73 -3.38
C GLY A 205 -29.67 -6.27 -3.00
N GLY A 206 -28.95 -7.06 -2.20
CA GLY A 206 -27.56 -6.81 -1.86
C GLY A 206 -26.66 -6.79 -3.09
N MET A 207 -26.82 -7.76 -4.00
CA MET A 207 -26.07 -7.83 -5.25
C MET A 207 -26.36 -6.62 -6.14
N ALA A 208 -27.63 -6.24 -6.29
CA ALA A 208 -28.01 -5.07 -7.06
C ALA A 208 -27.39 -3.79 -6.48
N LEU A 209 -27.35 -3.65 -5.15
CA LEU A 209 -26.71 -2.52 -4.48
C LEU A 209 -25.19 -2.51 -4.73
N LEU A 210 -24.52 -3.66 -4.64
CA LEU A 210 -23.08 -3.77 -4.92
C LEU A 210 -22.75 -3.43 -6.37
N LEU A 211 -23.54 -3.90 -7.33
CA LEU A 211 -23.37 -3.58 -8.74
C LEU A 211 -23.60 -2.08 -9.00
N LEU A 212 -24.61 -1.48 -8.36
CA LEU A 212 -24.85 -0.05 -8.45
C LEU A 212 -23.67 0.75 -7.89
N LEU A 213 -23.17 0.37 -6.71
CA LEU A 213 -22.01 1.00 -6.08
C LEU A 213 -20.76 0.85 -6.95
N MET A 214 -20.53 -0.33 -7.53
CA MET A 214 -19.43 -0.58 -8.46
C MET A 214 -19.52 0.34 -9.68
N LEU A 215 -20.71 0.53 -10.23
CA LEU A 215 -20.94 1.42 -11.37
C LEU A 215 -20.67 2.89 -11.00
N LEU A 216 -21.15 3.36 -9.85
CA LEU A 216 -20.91 4.72 -9.37
C LEU A 216 -19.41 4.99 -9.14
N ILE A 217 -18.69 4.07 -8.50
CA ILE A 217 -17.25 4.21 -8.28
C ILE A 217 -16.50 4.14 -9.62
N THR A 218 -16.94 3.30 -10.54
CA THR A 218 -16.33 3.21 -11.89
C THR A 218 -16.46 4.53 -12.65
N ILE A 219 -17.63 5.16 -12.64
CA ILE A 219 -17.84 6.49 -13.27
C ILE A 219 -16.90 7.52 -12.64
N LYS A 220 -16.77 7.49 -11.31
CA LYS A 220 -15.87 8.38 -10.58
C LYS A 220 -14.41 8.16 -10.98
N ASP A 221 -13.96 6.90 -11.04
CA ASP A 221 -12.59 6.57 -11.46
C ASP A 221 -12.32 7.11 -12.86
N ILE A 222 -13.25 6.92 -13.80
CA ILE A 222 -13.12 7.43 -15.16
C ILE A 222 -12.96 8.95 -15.14
N SER A 223 -13.84 9.69 -14.43
CA SER A 223 -13.75 11.15 -14.31
C SER A 223 -12.48 11.65 -13.60
N ARG A 224 -11.85 10.81 -12.76
CA ARG A 224 -10.60 11.16 -12.08
C ARG A 224 -9.39 10.97 -13.01
N PHE A 225 -9.48 10.05 -13.97
CA PHE A 225 -8.35 9.65 -14.81
C PHE A 225 -8.41 10.16 -16.25
N PHE A 226 -9.57 10.61 -16.71
CA PHE A 226 -9.85 11.17 -18.03
C PHE A 226 -10.57 12.51 -17.90
#